data_AF-A0A139CHB5-F1
#
_entry.id   AF-A0A139CHB5-F1
#
_cell.length_a   1.000
_cell.length_b   1.000
_cell.length_c   1.000
_cell.angle_alpha   90.00
_cell.angle_beta   90.00
_cell.angle_gamma   90.00
#
_symmetry.space_group_name_H-M   'P 1'
#
loop_
_entity.id
_entity.type
_entity.pdbx_description
1 polymer ?
#
loop_
_entity_poly.entity_id
_entity_poly.type
_entity_poly.pdbx_seq_one_letter_code
_entity_poly.pdbx_strand_id
1 'polypeptide(L)'
;MGFLDGLMGNATEMDMADLEEELREIVIEGEEIEKGYKVLRDYFVFTNKRLLLIDKQGMTGNKVEYHSIPYKSIRHFSVETAGTFDADSELKLWIAGSNMPLQKQFG
;
A
#
# COMPACT_ATOMS: atom_id res chain seq x y z
N MET A 1 -9.18 18.64 2.22
CA MET A 1 -8.96 18.87 0.77
C MET A 1 -7.55 18.46 0.38
N GLY A 2 -7.06 17.38 0.97
CA GLY A 2 -5.75 16.81 0.66
C GLY A 2 -5.96 15.66 -0.31
N PHE A 3 -4.98 15.42 -1.17
CA PHE A 3 -4.87 14.28 -2.09
C PHE A 3 -5.32 12.91 -1.51
N LEU A 4 -5.20 12.72 -0.19
CA LEU A 4 -5.69 11.52 0.52
C LEU A 4 -7.22 11.40 0.56
N ASP A 5 -8.00 12.49 0.51
CA ASP A 5 -9.47 12.46 0.52
C ASP A 5 -10.05 11.70 -0.69
N GLY A 6 -9.38 11.77 -1.86
CA GLY A 6 -9.81 11.08 -3.08
C GLY A 6 -9.51 9.58 -3.07
N LEU A 7 -8.38 9.18 -2.46
CA LEU A 7 -8.08 7.77 -2.17
C LEU A 7 -8.96 7.22 -1.04
N MET A 8 -9.33 8.05 -0.06
CA MET A 8 -10.15 7.69 1.12
C MET A 8 -11.61 7.36 0.80
N GLY A 9 -12.11 7.64 -0.42
CA GLY A 9 -13.44 7.18 -0.83
C GLY A 9 -13.60 5.65 -0.77
N ASN A 10 -12.51 4.92 -1.07
CA ASN A 10 -12.45 3.45 -1.06
C ASN A 10 -11.36 2.88 -0.12
N ALA A 11 -10.57 3.75 0.53
CA ALA A 11 -9.52 3.37 1.48
C ALA A 11 -9.96 3.66 2.92
N THR A 12 -9.88 2.65 3.80
CA THR A 12 -10.12 2.82 5.24
C THR A 12 -8.79 2.82 5.97
N GLU A 13 -8.54 3.84 6.79
CA GLU A 13 -7.40 3.83 7.72
C GLU A 13 -7.61 2.69 8.74
N MET A 14 -6.59 1.86 8.91
CA MET A 14 -6.64 0.71 9.80
C MET A 14 -6.23 1.11 11.22
N ASP A 15 -6.76 0.39 12.21
CA ASP A 15 -6.32 0.58 13.59
C ASP A 15 -4.86 0.15 13.77
N MET A 16 -4.10 0.96 14.50
CA MET A 16 -2.67 0.75 14.69
C MET A 16 -2.38 -0.48 15.55
N ALA A 17 -3.20 -0.77 16.56
CA ALA A 17 -3.02 -1.93 17.41
C ALA A 17 -3.30 -3.23 16.63
N ASP A 18 -4.33 -3.24 15.79
CA ASP A 18 -4.64 -4.38 14.92
C ASP A 18 -3.48 -4.68 13.93
N LEU A 19 -2.91 -3.63 13.34
CA LEU A 19 -1.76 -3.75 12.43
C LEU A 19 -0.50 -4.27 13.14
N GLU A 20 -0.21 -3.75 14.32
CA GLU A 20 0.94 -4.20 15.12
C GLU A 20 0.80 -5.67 15.53
N GLU A 21 -0.42 -6.12 15.87
CA GLU A 21 -0.69 -7.52 16.17
C GLU A 21 -0.56 -8.41 14.93
N GLU A 22 -1.19 -8.06 13.81
CA GLU A 22 -1.16 -8.84 12.56
C GLU A 22 0.26 -8.94 11.96
N LEU A 23 1.09 -7.90 12.12
CA LEU A 23 2.41 -7.81 11.50
C LEU A 23 3.57 -8.05 12.46
N ARG A 24 3.28 -8.43 13.71
CA ARG A 24 4.29 -8.63 14.76
C ARG A 24 5.43 -9.55 14.36
N GLU A 25 5.14 -10.61 13.60
CA GLU A 25 6.15 -11.59 13.15
C GLU A 25 6.92 -11.16 11.89
N ILE A 26 6.48 -10.08 11.22
CA ILE A 26 7.00 -9.61 9.93
C ILE A 26 7.84 -8.34 10.09
N VAL A 27 7.50 -7.53 11.08
CA VAL A 27 8.23 -6.31 11.46
C VAL A 27 9.59 -6.70 12.04
N ILE A 28 10.64 -6.03 11.57
CA ILE A 28 12.01 -6.27 12.03
C ILE A 28 12.38 -5.38 13.23
N GLU A 29 13.48 -5.68 13.91
CA GLU A 29 13.95 -4.85 15.02
C GLU A 29 14.15 -3.37 14.61
N GLY A 30 13.58 -2.47 15.42
CA GLY A 30 13.59 -1.02 15.18
C GLY A 30 12.77 -0.56 13.97
N GLU A 31 11.94 -1.42 13.38
CA GLU A 31 10.90 -1.03 12.44
C GLU A 31 9.62 -0.69 13.22
N GLU A 32 9.02 0.46 12.92
CA GLU A 32 7.79 0.94 13.54
C GLU A 32 6.76 1.18 12.44
N ILE A 33 5.53 0.71 12.65
CA ILE A 33 4.41 0.98 11.76
C ILE A 33 3.99 2.43 11.99
N GLU A 34 3.97 3.26 10.94
CA GLU A 34 3.55 4.65 11.05
C GLU A 34 2.07 4.80 10.67
N LYS A 35 1.64 4.12 9.60
CA LYS A 35 0.26 4.14 9.10
C LYS A 35 -0.08 2.86 8.36
N GLY A 36 -1.36 2.49 8.33
CA GLY A 36 -1.85 1.48 7.40
C GLY A 36 -3.20 1.84 6.82
N TYR A 37 -3.35 1.54 5.54
CA TYR A 37 -4.57 1.77 4.78
C TYR A 37 -5.01 0.47 4.14
N LYS A 38 -6.28 0.14 4.31
CA LYS A 38 -6.93 -0.95 3.59
C LYS A 38 -7.64 -0.37 2.38
N VAL A 39 -7.28 -0.83 1.19
CA VAL A 39 -7.97 -0.49 -0.06
C VAL A 39 -8.54 -1.77 -0.65
N LEU A 40 -9.87 -1.89 -0.67
CA LEU A 40 -10.58 -3.14 -1.01
C LEU A 40 -10.10 -4.33 -0.15
N ARG A 41 -9.22 -5.18 -0.70
CA ARG A 41 -8.62 -6.35 -0.03
C ARG A 41 -7.13 -6.17 0.29
N ASP A 42 -6.48 -5.18 -0.30
CA ASP A 42 -5.05 -4.95 -0.19
C ASP A 42 -4.75 -4.01 0.97
N TYR A 43 -3.67 -4.27 1.71
CA TYR A 43 -3.19 -3.37 2.76
C TYR A 43 -1.92 -2.65 2.29
N PHE A 44 -1.88 -1.36 2.54
CA PHE A 44 -0.76 -0.46 2.32
C PHE A 44 -0.26 -0.02 3.69
N VAL A 45 0.82 -0.64 4.14
CA VAL A 45 1.39 -0.37 5.47
C VAL A 45 2.69 0.40 5.31
N PHE A 46 2.69 1.62 5.83
CA PHE A 46 3.82 2.51 5.85
C PHE A 46 4.53 2.32 7.18
N THR A 47 5.76 1.83 7.14
CA THR A 47 6.65 1.79 8.32
C THR A 47 7.65 2.92 8.22
N ASN A 48 8.50 3.09 9.23
CA ASN A 48 9.65 4.00 9.17
C ASN A 48 10.77 3.53 8.19
N LYS A 49 10.69 2.30 7.64
CA LYS A 49 11.74 1.70 6.78
C LYS A 49 11.29 1.36 5.36
N ARG A 50 10.03 0.95 5.17
CA ARG A 50 9.52 0.43 3.90
C ARG A 50 8.02 0.67 3.77
N LEU A 51 7.57 0.67 2.51
CA LEU A 51 6.19 0.39 2.17
C LEU A 51 6.02 -1.13 2.12
N LEU A 52 5.12 -1.67 2.93
CA LEU A 52 4.72 -3.06 2.91
C LEU A 52 3.34 -3.16 2.26
N LEU A 53 3.28 -3.86 1.13
CA LEU A 53 2.05 -4.17 0.43
C LEU A 53 1.62 -5.59 0.77
N ILE A 54 0.38 -5.75 1.21
CA ILE A 54 -0.19 -7.04 1.60
C ILE A 54 -1.38 -7.32 0.70
N ASP A 55 -1.26 -8.33 -0.15
CA ASP A 55 -2.32 -8.75 -1.07
C ASP A 55 -2.88 -10.10 -0.58
N LYS A 56 -4.18 -10.14 -0.29
CA LYS A 56 -4.91 -11.36 0.10
C LYS A 56 -5.55 -11.98 -1.15
N GLN A 57 -4.84 -12.92 -1.76
CA GLN A 57 -5.20 -13.61 -3.00
C GLN A 57 -6.13 -14.82 -2.77
N GLY A 58 -6.95 -15.11 -3.78
CA GLY A 58 -7.80 -16.32 -3.87
C GLY A 58 -9.23 -16.13 -3.35
N MET A 59 -10.13 -17.05 -3.73
CA MET A 59 -11.55 -16.98 -3.34
C MET A 59 -11.76 -17.13 -1.82
N THR A 60 -10.86 -17.83 -1.12
CA THR A 60 -10.91 -18.01 0.33
C THR A 60 -10.02 -17.03 1.11
N GLY A 61 -9.18 -16.23 0.43
CA GLY A 61 -8.24 -15.29 1.06
C GLY A 61 -7.07 -15.95 1.81
N ASN A 62 -6.85 -17.26 1.64
CA ASN A 62 -5.83 -18.01 2.37
C ASN A 62 -4.39 -17.75 1.88
N LYS A 63 -4.23 -17.21 0.67
CA LYS A 63 -2.91 -16.93 0.11
C LYS A 63 -2.63 -15.44 0.31
N VAL A 64 -1.63 -15.12 1.13
CA VAL A 64 -1.23 -13.74 1.39
C VAL A 64 0.16 -13.50 0.82
N GLU A 65 0.31 -12.44 0.03
CA GLU A 65 1.59 -11.97 -0.49
C GLU A 65 2.01 -10.72 0.28
N TYR A 66 3.22 -10.75 0.85
CA TYR A 66 3.84 -9.63 1.57
C TYR A 66 4.99 -9.07 0.73
N HIS A 67 4.78 -7.93 0.08
CA HIS A 67 5.77 -7.30 -0.78
C HIS A 67 6.38 -6.08 -0.07
N SER A 68 7.64 -6.23 0.34
CA SER A 68 8.40 -5.18 1.02
C SER A 68 9.17 -4.30 0.04
N ILE A 69 8.91 -3.00 0.06
CA ILE A 69 9.55 -2.01 -0.80
C ILE A 69 10.26 -0.97 0.09
N PRO A 70 11.58 -1.11 0.33
CA PRO A 70 12.35 -0.11 1.08
C PRO A 70 12.24 1.26 0.40
N TYR A 71 12.00 2.32 1.16
CA TYR A 71 11.81 3.65 0.56
C TYR A 71 13.00 4.10 -0.29
N LYS A 72 14.23 3.77 0.16
CA LYS A 72 15.48 4.04 -0.58
C LYS A 72 15.55 3.40 -1.98
N SER A 73 14.71 2.40 -2.24
CA SER A 73 14.66 1.72 -3.54
C SER A 73 13.67 2.37 -4.52
N ILE A 74 12.77 3.23 -4.03
CA ILE A 74 11.82 3.97 -4.87
C ILE A 74 12.55 5.14 -5.50
N ARG A 75 12.72 5.12 -6.82
CA ARG A 75 13.42 6.17 -7.58
C ARG A 75 12.52 7.37 -7.85
N HIS A 76 11.27 7.11 -8.24
CA HIS A 76 10.23 8.11 -8.40
C HIS A 76 8.86 7.43 -8.33
N PHE A 77 7.82 8.23 -8.20
CA PHE A 77 6.44 7.78 -8.18
C PHE A 77 5.56 8.73 -8.98
N SER A 78 4.41 8.24 -9.42
CA SER A 78 3.37 9.02 -10.07
C SER A 78 2.04 8.61 -9.50
N VAL A 79 1.14 9.57 -9.30
CA VAL A 79 -0.25 9.28 -8.95
C VAL A 79 -1.16 9.95 -9.95
N GLU A 80 -2.07 9.14 -10.47
CA GLU A 80 -3.14 9.55 -11.38
C GLU A 80 -4.44 9.46 -10.59
N THR A 81 -5.20 10.55 -10.53
CA THR A 81 -6.45 10.61 -9.78
C THR A 81 -7.63 10.32 -10.70
N ALA A 82 -8.66 9.68 -10.16
CA ALA A 82 -9.94 9.48 -10.84
C ALA A 82 -10.47 10.80 -11.44
N GLY A 83 -10.86 10.75 -12.71
CA GLY A 83 -11.45 11.87 -13.44
C GLY A 83 -12.97 11.86 -13.36
N THR A 84 -13.61 12.83 -14.00
CA THR A 84 -15.09 12.88 -14.06
C THR A 84 -15.72 11.70 -14.81
N PHE A 85 -14.94 11.00 -15.64
CA PHE A 85 -15.38 9.88 -16.48
C PHE A 85 -14.61 8.57 -16.24
N ASP A 86 -13.54 8.61 -15.43
CA ASP A 86 -12.72 7.44 -15.10
C ASP A 86 -12.69 7.33 -13.58
N ALA A 87 -13.27 6.25 -13.06
CA ALA A 87 -13.46 6.04 -11.63
C ALA A 87 -12.18 5.59 -10.92
N ASP A 88 -11.18 5.14 -11.69
CA ASP A 88 -10.01 4.48 -11.14
C ASP A 88 -8.89 5.51 -10.92
N SER A 89 -8.33 5.52 -9.72
CA SER A 89 -7.06 6.20 -9.44
C SER A 89 -5.91 5.20 -9.56
N GLU A 90 -4.71 5.64 -9.94
CA GLU A 90 -3.57 4.76 -10.13
C GLU A 90 -2.30 5.30 -9.44
N LEU A 91 -1.65 4.46 -8.65
CA LEU A 91 -0.30 4.68 -8.11
C LEU A 91 0.72 3.88 -8.91
N LYS A 92 1.76 4.57 -9.39
CA LYS A 92 2.91 3.99 -10.09
C LYS A 92 4.17 4.22 -9.26
N LEU A 93 4.89 3.15 -8.90
CA LEU A 93 6.15 3.19 -8.16
C LEU A 93 7.29 2.62 -9.00
N TRP A 94 8.32 3.41 -9.29
CA TRP A 94 9.51 2.92 -10.00
C TRP A 94 10.58 2.49 -9.00
N ILE A 95 10.81 1.18 -8.95
CA ILE A 95 11.76 0.56 -8.03
C ILE A 95 13.10 0.38 -8.75
N ALA A 96 14.21 0.63 -8.04
CA ALA A 96 15.54 0.46 -8.55
C ALA A 96 15.77 -0.96 -9.11
N GLY A 97 16.20 -1.04 -10.37
CA GLY A 97 16.44 -2.31 -11.07
C GLY A 97 15.24 -2.81 -11.89
N SER A 98 14.06 -2.19 -11.78
CA SER A 98 12.93 -2.46 -12.66
C SER A 98 12.77 -1.37 -13.71
N ASN A 99 12.53 -1.76 -14.96
CA ASN A 99 12.20 -0.83 -16.05
C ASN A 99 10.70 -0.49 -16.11
N MET A 100 9.85 -1.30 -15.46
CA MET A 100 8.41 -1.09 -15.37
C MET A 100 8.03 -0.69 -13.94
N PRO A 101 7.11 0.27 -13.75
CA PRO A 101 6.62 0.60 -12.43
C PRO A 101 5.79 -0.55 -11.86
N LEU A 102 5.81 -0.67 -10.54
CA LEU A 102 4.73 -1.34 -9.83
C LEU A 102 3.49 -0.45 -9.92
N GLN A 103 2.40 -1.00 -10.45
CA GLN A 103 1.13 -0.29 -10.63
C GLN A 103 0.10 -0.82 -9.64
N LYS A 104 -0.61 0.09 -8.97
CA LYS A 104 -1.74 -0.20 -8.09
C LYS A 104 -2.90 0.70 -8.47
N GLN A 105 -3.98 0.08 -8.92
CA GLN A 105 -5.23 0.76 -9.25
C GLN A 105 -6.17 0.73 -8.05
N PHE A 106 -6.91 1.82 -7.86
CA PHE A 106 -7.84 2.06 -6.78
C PHE A 106 -9.18 2.46 -7.42
N GLY A 107 -10.12 1.52 -7.48
CA GLY A 107 -11.40 1.66 -8.17
C GLY A 107 -12.33 0.50 -7.86
#